data_AF-A0A928T0S0-F1
#
_entry.id   AF-A0A928T0S0-F1
#
_cell.length_a   1.000
_cell.length_b   1.000
_cell.length_c   1.000
_cell.angle_alpha   90.00
_cell.angle_beta   90.00
_cell.angle_gamma   90.00
#
_symmetry.space_group_name_H-M   'P 1'
#
loop_
_entity.id
_entity.type
_entity.pdbx_description
1 polymer ?
#
loop_
_entity_poly.entity_id
_entity_poly.type
_entity_poly.pdbx_seq_one_letter_code
_entity_poly.pdbx_strand_id
1 'polypeptide(L)'
;MSDIPDHLRAIDEMLEAGDYDAARSELDEAGSSPPVEVLRIKLSLYDESVPPPLAMQKLIQLMRQHPDVAGGKALYQEASSRAYQHRQSSVSHSHPPPPVRPTDPKDEE
;
A
#
# COMPACT_ATOMS: atom_id res chain seq x y z
N MET A 1 16.17 -3.01 -8.56
CA MET A 1 16.77 -4.23 -7.98
C MET A 1 16.50 -4.19 -6.49
N SER A 2 15.54 -4.98 -6.04
CA SER A 2 15.22 -5.12 -4.62
C SER A 2 16.42 -5.72 -3.90
N ASP A 3 16.93 -5.03 -2.89
CA ASP A 3 17.94 -5.55 -1.97
C ASP A 3 17.22 -6.54 -1.06
N ILE A 4 16.97 -7.75 -1.54
CA ILE A 4 16.29 -8.82 -0.82
C ILE A 4 17.23 -10.03 -0.80
N PRO A 5 17.35 -10.75 0.34
CA PRO A 5 18.18 -11.95 0.44
C PRO A 5 17.84 -12.98 -0.65
N ASP A 6 18.85 -13.70 -1.14
CA ASP A 6 18.68 -14.62 -2.27
C ASP A 6 17.64 -15.72 -2.02
N HIS A 7 17.56 -16.24 -0.78
CA HIS A 7 16.55 -17.21 -0.36
C HIS A 7 15.11 -16.67 -0.35
N LEU A 8 14.93 -15.35 -0.32
CA LEU A 8 13.62 -14.69 -0.38
C LEU A 8 13.30 -14.17 -1.79
N ARG A 9 14.25 -14.27 -2.73
CA ARG A 9 14.05 -13.82 -4.12
C ARG A 9 12.96 -14.61 -4.82
N ALA A 10 12.95 -15.94 -4.64
CA ALA A 10 11.92 -16.79 -5.22
C ALA A 10 10.51 -16.38 -4.76
N ILE A 11 10.36 -16.00 -3.48
CA ILE A 11 9.09 -15.51 -2.94
C ILE A 11 8.73 -14.15 -3.55
N ASP A 12 9.70 -13.23 -3.68
CA ASP A 12 9.47 -11.93 -4.32
C ASP A 12 8.98 -12.09 -5.76
N GLU A 13 9.56 -13.03 -6.52
CA GLU A 13 9.16 -13.36 -7.90
C GLU A 13 7.74 -13.96 -7.96
N MET A 14 7.36 -14.84 -7.03
CA MET A 14 5.99 -15.36 -6.94
C MET A 14 4.97 -14.23 -6.71
N LEU A 15 5.31 -13.26 -5.85
CA LEU A 15 4.46 -12.10 -5.61
C LEU A 15 4.31 -11.22 -6.85
N GLU A 16 5.38 -11.06 -7.64
CA GLU A 16 5.32 -10.32 -8.91
C GLU A 16 4.54 -11.08 -10.01
N ALA A 17 4.59 -12.41 -9.99
CA ALA A 17 3.82 -13.27 -10.89
C ALA A 17 2.33 -13.35 -10.54
N GLY A 18 1.94 -12.94 -9.33
CA GLY A 18 0.55 -13.05 -8.84
C GLY A 18 0.24 -14.37 -8.15
N ASP A 19 1.24 -15.23 -7.91
CA ASP A 19 1.11 -16.51 -7.21
C ASP A 19 1.07 -16.30 -5.68
N TYR A 20 0.03 -15.63 -5.20
CA TYR A 20 -0.11 -15.23 -3.80
C TYR A 20 -0.26 -16.40 -2.82
N ASP A 21 -0.87 -17.50 -3.27
CA ASP A 21 -1.09 -18.69 -2.42
C ASP A 21 0.23 -19.44 -2.15
N ALA A 22 1.04 -19.62 -3.20
CA ALA A 22 2.38 -20.19 -3.10
C ALA A 22 3.30 -19.28 -2.27
N ALA A 23 3.29 -17.97 -2.55
CA ALA A 23 4.07 -17.01 -1.78
C ALA A 23 3.68 -16.99 -0.29
N ARG A 24 2.38 -17.12 0.03
CA ARG A 24 1.90 -17.18 1.42
C ARG A 24 2.41 -18.43 2.12
N SER A 25 2.40 -19.58 1.44
CA SER A 25 2.91 -20.86 1.99
C SER A 25 4.40 -20.77 2.29
N GLU A 26 5.21 -20.30 1.35
CA GLU A 26 6.65 -20.13 1.54
C GLU A 26 6.99 -19.11 2.65
N LEU A 27 6.19 -18.04 2.79
CA LEU A 27 6.35 -17.04 3.86
C LEU A 27 5.97 -17.57 5.24
N ASP A 28 5.14 -18.60 5.33
CA ASP A 28 4.83 -19.26 6.61
C ASP A 28 6.04 -20.09 7.08
N GLU A 29 6.68 -20.81 6.16
CA GLU A 29 7.87 -21.63 6.42
C GLU A 29 9.15 -20.80 6.66
N ALA A 30 9.27 -19.62 6.05
CA ALA A 30 10.43 -18.73 6.18
C ALA A 30 10.62 -18.12 7.59
N GLY A 31 9.66 -18.30 8.50
CA GLY A 31 9.75 -17.87 9.89
C GLY A 31 9.48 -16.38 10.09
N SER A 32 10.12 -15.75 11.08
CA SER A 32 9.84 -14.36 11.47
C SER A 32 11.10 -13.51 11.48
N SER A 33 11.49 -13.06 10.29
CA SER A 33 12.64 -12.17 10.08
C SER A 33 12.19 -10.82 9.50
N PRO A 34 12.91 -9.71 9.73
CA PRO A 34 12.56 -8.41 9.17
C PRO A 34 12.31 -8.38 7.65
N PRO A 35 13.14 -9.01 6.79
CA PRO A 35 12.84 -9.06 5.35
C PRO A 35 11.64 -9.95 5.00
N VAL A 36 11.31 -10.96 5.82
CA VAL A 36 10.10 -11.77 5.66
C VAL A 36 8.85 -10.93 5.96
N GLU A 37 8.90 -10.08 7.00
CA GLU A 37 7.84 -9.13 7.31
C GLU A 37 7.61 -8.12 6.17
N VAL A 38 8.68 -7.65 5.49
CA VAL A 38 8.53 -6.82 4.29
C VAL A 38 7.73 -7.54 3.21
N LEU A 39 8.07 -8.80 2.91
CA LEU A 39 7.36 -9.60 1.90
C LEU A 39 5.93 -9.93 2.29
N ARG A 40 5.62 -10.15 3.57
CA ARG A 40 4.24 -10.30 4.06
C ARG A 40 3.42 -9.03 3.85
N ILE A 41 4.03 -7.86 4.07
CA ILE A 41 3.38 -6.58 3.77
C ILE A 41 3.18 -6.43 2.25
N LYS A 42 4.17 -6.82 1.43
CA LYS A 42 4.05 -6.83 -0.05
C LYS A 42 2.89 -7.71 -0.50
N LEU A 43 2.83 -8.95 -0.02
CA LEU A 43 1.72 -9.88 -0.27
C LEU A 43 0.38 -9.25 0.07
N SER A 44 0.24 -8.69 1.28
CA SER A 44 -1.01 -8.08 1.73
C SER A 44 -1.42 -6.86 0.88
N LEU A 45 -0.45 -6.14 0.33
CA LEU A 45 -0.68 -5.01 -0.57
C LEU A 45 -1.08 -5.46 -1.98
N TYR A 46 -0.57 -6.61 -2.45
CA TYR A 46 -0.79 -7.13 -3.80
C TYR A 46 -2.09 -7.93 -3.91
N ASP A 47 -2.41 -8.69 -2.86
CA ASP A 47 -3.69 -9.40 -2.68
C ASP A 47 -4.83 -8.44 -2.28
N GLU A 48 -4.58 -7.13 -2.23
CA GLU A 48 -5.54 -6.07 -1.85
C GLU A 48 -6.17 -6.22 -0.45
N SER A 49 -5.71 -7.20 0.33
CA SER A 49 -6.07 -7.44 1.72
C SER A 49 -5.78 -6.23 2.63
N VAL A 50 -4.78 -5.41 2.30
CA VAL A 50 -4.38 -4.22 3.05
C VAL A 50 -4.29 -3.01 2.12
N PRO A 51 -4.97 -1.88 2.43
CA PRO A 51 -4.89 -0.70 1.59
C PRO A 51 -3.51 -0.04 1.70
N PRO A 52 -3.05 0.67 0.64
CA PRO A 52 -1.71 1.25 0.59
C PRO A 52 -1.32 2.13 1.81
N PRO A 53 -2.22 2.97 2.38
CA PRO A 53 -1.89 3.75 3.58
C PRO A 53 -1.54 2.90 4.80
N LEU A 54 -2.22 1.76 4.98
CA LEU A 54 -1.96 0.87 6.11
C LEU A 54 -0.68 0.05 5.89
N ALA A 55 -0.40 -0.38 4.65
CA ALA A 55 0.87 -1.00 4.29
C ALA A 55 2.07 -0.07 4.57
N MET A 56 1.96 1.22 4.19
CA MET A 56 2.97 2.23 4.49
C MET A 56 3.20 2.41 6.00
N GLN A 57 2.14 2.43 6.81
CA GLN A 57 2.27 2.53 8.28
C GLN A 57 3.01 1.34 8.87
N LYS A 58 2.69 0.11 8.43
CA LYS A 58 3.40 -1.10 8.86
C LYS A 58 4.88 -1.05 8.49
N LEU A 59 5.21 -0.60 7.27
CA LEU A 59 6.60 -0.44 6.83
C LEU A 59 7.36 0.61 7.64
N ILE A 60 6.73 1.74 7.97
CA ILE A 60 7.35 2.75 8.84
C ILE A 60 7.67 2.15 10.22
N GLN A 61 6.76 1.38 10.80
CA GLN A 61 7.00 0.74 12.10
C GLN A 61 8.16 -0.26 12.02
N LEU A 62 8.19 -1.09 10.97
CA LEU A 62 9.27 -2.04 10.74
C LEU A 62 10.62 -1.35 10.54
N MET A 63 10.68 -0.30 9.71
CA MET A 63 11.91 0.46 9.46
C MET A 63 12.37 1.27 10.68
N ARG A 64 11.49 1.63 11.62
CA ARG A 64 11.90 2.24 12.89
C ARG A 64 12.65 1.26 13.79
N GLN A 65 12.28 -0.02 13.74
CA GLN A 65 12.93 -1.09 14.50
C GLN A 65 14.17 -1.63 13.78
N HIS A 66 14.10 -1.68 12.45
CA HIS A 66 15.14 -2.21 11.57
C HIS A 66 15.40 -1.21 10.42
N PRO A 67 16.19 -0.14 10.66
CA PRO A 67 16.39 0.94 9.68
C PRO A 67 17.04 0.50 8.36
N ASP A 68 17.81 -0.59 8.41
CA ASP A 68 18.51 -1.18 7.27
C ASP A 68 17.79 -2.42 6.72
N VAL A 69 16.49 -2.58 6.99
CA VAL A 69 15.73 -3.72 6.45
C VAL A 69 15.70 -3.68 4.92
N ALA A 70 16.23 -4.75 4.35
CA ALA A 70 16.21 -5.09 2.93
C ALA A 70 14.78 -4.96 2.33
N GLY A 71 14.65 -4.28 1.19
CA GLY A 71 13.38 -4.11 0.48
C GLY A 71 12.36 -3.10 1.09
N GLY A 72 12.52 -2.69 2.35
CA GLY A 72 11.51 -1.85 3.05
C GLY A 72 11.27 -0.49 2.40
N LYS A 73 12.33 0.20 1.99
CA LYS A 73 12.24 1.53 1.33
C LYS A 73 11.61 1.44 -0.06
N ALA A 74 11.96 0.41 -0.82
CA ALA A 74 11.43 0.20 -2.18
C ALA A 74 9.92 -0.05 -2.13
N LEU A 75 9.48 -0.96 -1.24
CA LEU A 75 8.06 -1.25 -1.06
C LEU A 75 7.27 -0.05 -0.54
N TYR A 76 7.86 0.77 0.34
CA TYR A 76 7.22 2.02 0.79
C TYR A 76 6.96 2.98 -0.38
N GLN A 77 7.94 3.17 -1.27
CA GLN A 77 7.79 4.03 -2.45
C GLN A 77 6.71 3.50 -3.40
N GLU A 78 6.64 2.19 -3.58
CA GLU A 78 5.60 1.55 -4.38
C GLU A 78 4.20 1.74 -3.77
N ALA A 79 4.04 1.46 -2.48
CA ALA A 79 2.78 1.66 -1.76
C ALA A 79 2.32 3.13 -1.82
N SER A 80 3.26 4.07 -1.67
CA SER A 80 2.99 5.50 -1.83
C SER A 80 2.50 5.84 -3.24
N SER A 81 3.14 5.27 -4.27
CA SER A 81 2.75 5.48 -5.67
C SER A 81 1.35 4.93 -5.95
N ARG A 82 1.04 3.71 -5.46
CA ARG A 82 -0.32 3.13 -5.54
C ARG A 82 -1.35 4.01 -4.85
N ALA A 83 -1.07 4.47 -3.63
CA ALA A 83 -1.96 5.35 -2.87
C ALA A 83 -2.31 6.63 -3.66
N TYR A 84 -1.31 7.21 -4.35
CA TYR A 84 -1.48 8.39 -5.18
C TYR A 84 -2.36 8.12 -6.41
N GLN A 85 -2.12 7.01 -7.13
CA GLN A 85 -2.91 6.60 -8.29
C GLN A 85 -4.38 6.32 -7.94
N HIS A 86 -4.64 5.65 -6.82
CA HIS A 86 -6.01 5.41 -6.34
C HIS A 86 -6.73 6.72 -5.99
N ARG A 87 -6.03 7.73 -5.45
CA ARG A 87 -6.61 9.06 -5.19
C ARG A 87 -6.82 9.87 -6.46
N GLN A 88 -5.94 9.75 -7.46
CA GLN A 88 -6.14 10.38 -8.77
C GLN A 88 -7.30 9.75 -9.56
N SER A 89 -7.73 8.53 -9.24
CA SER A 89 -8.94 7.95 -9.83
C SER A 89 -10.25 8.56 -9.28
N SER A 90 -10.17 9.40 -8.23
CA SER A 90 -11.33 10.09 -7.63
C SER A 90 -11.55 11.52 -8.16
N VAL A 91 -11.03 11.90 -9.34
CA VAL A 91 -11.40 13.20 -9.97
C VAL A 91 -12.83 13.20 -10.54
N SER A 92 -13.57 12.08 -10.46
CA SER A 92 -14.98 11.97 -10.88
C SER A 92 -16.00 11.93 -9.74
N HIS A 93 -15.65 12.38 -8.53
CA HIS A 93 -16.68 12.88 -7.60
C HIS A 93 -16.81 14.39 -7.79
N SER A 94 -17.32 14.78 -8.96
CA SER A 94 -18.09 16.01 -9.13
C SER A 94 -19.33 15.88 -8.24
N HIS A 95 -19.18 16.15 -6.94
CA HIS A 95 -20.33 16.68 -6.21
C HIS A 95 -20.52 18.10 -6.76
N PRO A 96 -21.61 18.39 -7.49
CA PRO A 96 -22.02 19.77 -7.61
C PRO A 96 -22.21 20.29 -6.17
N PRO A 97 -21.76 21.52 -5.85
CA PRO A 97 -22.14 22.13 -4.60
C PRO A 97 -23.68 22.05 -4.49
N PRO A 98 -24.25 21.78 -3.29
CA PRO A 98 -25.69 21.87 -3.13
C PRO A 98 -26.13 23.24 -3.67
N PRO A 99 -27.25 23.33 -4.40
CA PRO A 99 -27.74 24.62 -4.85
C PRO A 99 -28.02 25.46 -3.60
N VAL A 100 -27.13 26.41 -3.30
CA VAL A 100 -27.48 27.53 -2.44
C VAL A 100 -28.60 28.24 -3.20
N ARG A 101 -29.82 28.11 -2.70
CA ARG A 101 -30.93 28.90 -3.22
C ARG A 101 -30.47 30.35 -3.18
N PRO A 102 -30.51 31.10 -4.30
CA PRO A 102 -30.41 32.53 -4.21
C PRO A 102 -31.58 32.99 -3.35
N THR A 103 -31.30 33.43 -2.13
CA THR A 103 -32.18 34.39 -1.47
C THR A 103 -32.04 35.68 -2.26
N ASP A 104 -32.87 35.81 -3.29
CA ASP A 104 -33.12 37.08 -3.96
C ASP A 104 -33.71 38.06 -2.93
N PRO A 105 -33.27 39.33 -2.94
CA PRO A 105 -33.66 40.33 -1.95
C PRO A 105 -35.01 40.95 -2.33
N LYS A 106 -35.91 41.14 -1.37
CA LYS A 106 -37.04 42.07 -1.49
C LYS A 106 -37.43 42.66 -0.13
N ASP A 107 -37.21 43.97 -0.07
CA ASP A 107 -38.06 45.06 0.46
C ASP A 107 -39.42 44.75 1.14
N GLU A 108 -39.84 45.72 1.94
CA GLU A 108 -41.11 45.92 2.69
C GLU A 108 -41.17 45.18 4.06
N GLU A 109 -41.28 45.84 5.22
CA GLU A 109 -42.08 47.03 5.58
C GLU A 109 -41.41 47.88 6.69
#